data_AF-W2DYP0-F1
#
_entry.id   AF-W2DYP0-F1
#
_cell.length_a   1.000
_cell.length_b   1.000
_cell.length_c   1.000
_cell.angle_alpha   90.00
_cell.angle_beta   90.00
_cell.angle_gamma   90.00
#
_symmetry.space_group_name_H-M   'P 1'
#
loop_
_entity.id
_entity.type
_entity.pdbx_description
1 polymer ?
#
loop_
_entity_poly.entity_id
_entity_poly.type
_entity_poly.pdbx_seq_one_letter_code
_entity_poly.pdbx_strand_id
1 'polypeptide(L)'
;MSLLDEVIRSYALRKLTGMFEAFAEPAAGAQYRRNTQAIGRWLNQLQGSSPQQITHTLFKQMKEARRRGDVRRFNAQTVLLELLVDSNRALDLVNYSASLCAESNRHEGA
;
A
#
# COMPACT_ATOMS: atom_id res chain seq x y z
N MET A 1 12.80 -3.61 15.88
CA MET A 1 12.73 -3.52 14.41
C MET A 1 14.10 -3.19 13.86
N SER A 2 14.50 -3.80 12.74
CA SER A 2 15.81 -3.56 12.15
C SER A 2 15.85 -2.24 11.38
N LEU A 3 16.99 -1.53 11.42
CA LEU A 3 17.23 -0.36 10.56
C LEU A 3 17.08 -0.71 9.07
N LEU A 4 17.42 -1.95 8.71
CA LEU A 4 17.26 -2.45 7.35
C LEU A 4 15.78 -2.46 6.92
N ASP A 5 14.88 -2.86 7.80
CA ASP A 5 13.43 -2.91 7.51
C ASP A 5 12.87 -1.51 7.30
N GLU A 6 13.36 -0.51 8.05
CA GLU A 6 12.97 0.89 7.85
C GLU A 6 13.46 1.42 6.51
N VAL A 7 14.69 1.11 6.10
CA VAL A 7 15.24 1.49 4.80
C VAL A 7 14.44 0.84 3.66
N ILE A 8 14.18 -0.46 3.73
CA ILE A 8 13.41 -1.20 2.72
C ILE A 8 12.00 -0.61 2.59
N ARG A 9 11.30 -0.40 3.72
CA ARG A 9 9.96 0.21 3.73
C ARG A 9 9.95 1.60 3.13
N SER A 10 10.89 2.46 3.54
CA SER A 10 11.00 3.82 3.02
C SER A 10 11.26 3.82 1.52
N TYR A 11 12.13 2.94 1.04
CA TYR A 11 12.43 2.80 -0.38
C TYR A 11 11.25 2.26 -1.19
N ALA A 12 10.56 1.23 -0.71
CA ALA A 12 9.38 0.67 -1.35
C ALA A 12 8.26 1.72 -1.50
N LEU A 13 8.00 2.51 -0.45
CA LEU A 13 7.03 3.61 -0.49
C LEU A 13 7.41 4.70 -1.50
N ARG A 14 8.70 5.03 -1.63
CA ARG A 14 9.18 5.97 -2.67
C ARG A 14 8.98 5.43 -4.07
N LYS A 15 9.17 4.12 -4.28
CA LYS A 15 8.96 3.48 -5.57
C LYS A 15 7.49 3.44 -5.96
N LEU A 16 6.61 3.07 -5.02
CA LEU A 16 5.17 3.16 -5.22
C LEU A 16 4.75 4.59 -5.56
N THR A 17 5.19 5.58 -4.77
CA THR A 17 4.93 7.00 -5.04
C THR A 17 5.34 7.39 -6.47
N GLY A 18 6.55 7.01 -6.89
CA GLY A 18 7.04 7.32 -8.23
C GLY A 18 6.22 6.68 -9.36
N MET A 19 5.63 5.52 -9.11
CA MET A 19 4.68 4.92 -10.07
C MET A 19 3.39 5.73 -10.16
N PHE A 20 2.87 6.20 -9.02
CA PHE A 20 1.69 7.09 -9.00
C PHE A 20 1.97 8.46 -9.62
N GLU A 21 3.17 9.01 -9.45
CA GLU A 21 3.60 10.23 -10.14
C GLU A 21 3.58 10.05 -11.66
N ALA A 22 3.90 8.86 -12.17
CA ALA A 22 4.06 8.57 -13.59
C ALA A 22 2.77 8.15 -14.32
N PHE A 23 1.66 7.93 -13.60
CA PHE A 23 0.37 7.64 -14.24
C PHE A 23 -0.25 8.92 -14.82
N ALA A 24 0.21 9.31 -16.02
CA ALA A 24 -0.40 10.38 -16.80
C ALA A 24 -1.48 9.86 -17.77
N GLU A 25 -1.38 8.60 -18.21
CA GLU A 25 -2.28 7.96 -19.17
C GLU A 25 -2.59 6.52 -18.73
N PRO A 26 -3.78 5.96 -19.05
CA PRO A 26 -4.10 4.56 -18.77
C PRO A 26 -3.09 3.65 -19.49
N ALA A 27 -2.25 2.96 -18.72
CA ALA A 27 -1.34 1.98 -19.30
C ALA A 27 -2.17 0.87 -19.97
N ALA A 28 -1.94 0.61 -21.26
CA ALA A 28 -2.61 -0.44 -22.01
C ALA A 28 -1.69 -1.65 -22.25
N GLY A 29 -2.29 -2.83 -22.38
CA GLY A 29 -1.61 -4.05 -22.82
C GLY A 29 -0.43 -4.48 -21.95
N ALA A 30 0.77 -4.56 -22.54
CA ALA A 30 1.97 -5.02 -21.85
C ALA A 30 2.45 -4.07 -20.74
N GLN A 31 2.21 -2.76 -20.90
CA GLN A 31 2.63 -1.76 -19.91
C GLN A 31 1.80 -1.87 -18.62
N TYR A 32 0.50 -2.14 -18.74
CA TYR A 32 -0.38 -2.40 -17.60
C TYR A 32 0.15 -3.58 -16.77
N ARG A 33 0.39 -4.74 -17.42
CA ARG A 33 0.88 -5.95 -16.75
C ARG A 33 2.21 -5.72 -16.03
N ARG A 34 3.15 -5.02 -16.67
CA ARG A 34 4.44 -4.67 -16.07
C ARG A 34 4.27 -3.76 -14.85
N ASN A 35 3.39 -2.77 -14.94
CA ASN A 35 3.10 -1.86 -13.84
C ASN A 35 2.47 -2.62 -12.66
N THR A 36 1.48 -3.47 -12.91
CA THR A 36 0.84 -4.29 -11.86
C THR A 36 1.84 -5.22 -11.17
N GLN A 37 2.73 -5.88 -11.93
CA GLN A 37 3.79 -6.72 -11.36
C GLN A 37 4.80 -5.91 -10.53
N ALA A 38 5.17 -4.70 -10.98
CA ALA A 38 6.06 -3.83 -10.23
C ALA A 38 5.39 -3.34 -8.93
N ILE A 39 4.12 -2.92 -8.97
CA ILE A 39 3.34 -2.55 -7.79
C ILE A 39 3.28 -3.71 -6.81
N GLY A 40 2.91 -4.91 -7.27
CA GLY A 40 2.84 -6.11 -6.42
C GLY A 40 4.18 -6.42 -5.75
N ARG A 41 5.30 -6.32 -6.48
CA ARG A 41 6.64 -6.50 -5.91
C ARG A 41 6.95 -5.50 -4.79
N TRP A 42 6.61 -4.22 -4.98
CA TRP A 42 6.85 -3.21 -3.94
C TRP A 42 5.91 -3.37 -2.75
N LEU A 43 4.65 -3.76 -2.96
CA LEU A 43 3.72 -4.08 -1.89
C LEU A 43 4.19 -5.28 -1.05
N ASN A 44 4.76 -6.31 -1.69
CA ASN A 44 5.33 -7.46 -0.96
C ASN A 44 6.47 -7.05 -0.01
N GLN A 45 7.25 -6.02 -0.36
CA GLN A 45 8.28 -5.47 0.52
C GLN A 45 7.72 -4.76 1.77
N LEU A 46 6.40 -4.51 1.81
CA LEU A 46 5.72 -3.89 2.95
C LEU A 46 5.06 -4.91 3.89
N GLN A 47 4.93 -6.18 3.50
CA GLN A 47 4.18 -7.20 4.28
C GLN A 47 4.73 -7.42 5.70
N GLY A 48 6.03 -7.23 5.92
CA GLY A 48 6.63 -7.34 7.26
C GLY A 48 6.43 -6.10 8.15
N SER A 49 5.77 -5.05 7.65
CA SER A 49 5.52 -3.81 8.39
C SER A 49 4.06 -3.72 8.81
N SER A 50 3.80 -3.21 10.01
CA SER A 50 2.44 -2.92 10.45
C SER A 50 1.85 -1.72 9.68
N PRO A 51 0.52 -1.62 9.57
CA PRO A 51 -0.13 -0.46 8.94
C PRO A 51 0.32 0.88 9.54
N GLN A 52 0.55 0.95 10.85
CA GLN A 52 1.03 2.15 11.54
C GLN A 52 2.45 2.53 11.09
N GLN A 53 3.34 1.56 10.88
CA GLN A 53 4.71 1.81 10.44
C GLN A 53 4.79 2.28 8.98
N ILE A 54 3.95 1.69 8.13
CA ILE A 54 3.78 2.11 6.73
C ILE A 54 3.28 3.56 6.70
N THR A 55 2.18 3.84 7.42
CA THR A 55 1.56 5.17 7.47
C THR A 55 2.51 6.23 8.04
N HIS A 56 3.20 5.93 9.15
CA HIS A 56 4.17 6.84 9.76
C HIS A 56 5.31 7.19 8.79
N THR A 57 5.81 6.19 8.07
CA THR A 57 6.88 6.39 7.08
C THR A 57 6.38 7.22 5.90
N LEU A 58 5.18 6.96 5.41
CA LEU A 58 4.56 7.74 4.32
C LEU A 58 4.33 9.21 4.75
N PHE A 59 3.84 9.46 5.97
CA PHE A 59 3.66 10.80 6.52
C PHE A 59 4.97 11.58 6.63
N LYS A 60 6.08 10.94 7.05
CA LYS A 60 7.40 11.58 7.01
C LYS A 60 7.74 12.05 5.59
N GLN A 61 7.49 11.21 4.58
CA GLN A 61 7.78 11.55 3.19
C GLN A 61 6.84 12.63 2.64
N MET A 62 5.57 12.65 3.05
CA MET A 62 4.59 13.69 2.69
C MET A 62 4.96 15.05 3.28
N LYS A 63 5.38 15.07 4.56
CA LYS A 63 5.86 16.30 5.21
C LYS A 63 7.06 16.89 4.47
N GLU A 64 7.98 16.03 4.01
CA GLU A 64 9.12 16.44 3.21
C GLU A 64 8.73 16.96 1.82
N ALA A 65 7.80 16.30 1.12
CA ALA A 65 7.29 16.78 -0.18
C ALA A 65 6.63 18.16 -0.04
N ARG A 66 5.77 18.32 0.98
CA ARG A 66 5.12 19.60 1.31
C ARG A 66 6.13 20.69 1.63
N ARG A 67 7.15 20.39 2.44
CA ARG A 67 8.23 21.32 2.79
C ARG A 67 9.01 21.79 1.55
N ARG A 68 9.15 20.94 0.54
CA ARG A 68 9.84 21.23 -0.72
C ARG A 68 8.94 21.87 -1.79
N GLY A 69 7.65 22.04 -1.53
CA GLY A 69 6.69 22.52 -2.52
C GLY A 69 6.42 21.53 -3.67
N ASP A 70 6.75 20.25 -3.49
CA ASP A 70 6.56 19.22 -4.51
C ASP A 70 5.10 18.73 -4.50
N VAL A 71 4.22 19.52 -5.13
CA VAL A 71 2.78 19.27 -5.17
C VAL A 71 2.46 17.95 -5.87
N ARG A 72 3.17 17.62 -6.95
CA ARG A 72 2.96 16.38 -7.71
C ARG A 72 3.23 15.16 -6.83
N ARG A 73 4.36 15.14 -6.14
CA ARG A 73 4.72 14.07 -5.21
C ARG A 73 3.74 13.96 -4.05
N PHE A 74 3.39 15.11 -3.46
CA PHE A 74 2.46 15.14 -2.34
C PHE A 74 1.07 14.57 -2.73
N ASN A 75 0.57 14.91 -3.91
CA ASN A 75 -0.69 14.37 -4.42
C ASN A 75 -0.59 12.86 -4.67
N ALA A 76 0.49 12.40 -5.30
CA ALA A 76 0.72 10.96 -5.51
C ALA A 76 0.80 10.17 -4.20
N GLN A 77 1.43 10.75 -3.16
CA GLN A 77 1.47 10.16 -1.82
C GLN A 77 0.10 10.14 -1.13
N THR A 78 -0.74 11.14 -1.38
CA THR A 78 -2.11 11.20 -0.86
C THR A 78 -2.97 10.10 -1.47
N VAL A 79 -2.91 9.93 -2.80
CA VAL A 79 -3.60 8.81 -3.49
C VAL A 79 -3.08 7.46 -3.01
N LEU A 80 -1.76 7.30 -2.85
CA LEU A 80 -1.17 6.07 -2.30
C LEU A 80 -1.69 5.77 -0.90
N LEU A 81 -1.84 6.79 -0.04
CA LEU A 81 -2.38 6.62 1.31
C LEU A 81 -3.84 6.16 1.28
N GLU A 82 -4.68 6.79 0.46
CA GLU A 82 -6.09 6.42 0.30
C GLU A 82 -6.23 4.95 -0.11
N LEU A 83 -5.46 4.52 -1.11
CA LEU A 83 -5.47 3.14 -1.59
C LEU A 83 -4.99 2.14 -0.53
N LEU A 84 -3.99 2.50 0.28
CA LEU A 84 -3.52 1.65 1.37
C LEU A 84 -4.58 1.52 2.47
N VAL A 85 -5.29 2.60 2.79
CA VAL A 85 -6.40 2.58 3.77
C VAL A 85 -7.56 1.73 3.27
N ASP A 86 -7.97 1.90 2.02
CA ASP A 86 -9.06 1.12 1.43
C ASP A 86 -8.69 -0.36 1.30
N SER A 87 -7.43 -0.67 0.95
CA SER A 87 -6.94 -2.05 0.92
C SER A 87 -6.94 -2.70 2.31
N ASN A 88 -6.55 -1.96 3.36
CA ASN A 88 -6.60 -2.49 4.72
C ASN A 88 -8.04 -2.77 5.16
N ARG A 89 -8.97 -1.84 4.87
CA ARG A 89 -10.41 -2.03 5.14
C ARG A 89 -10.97 -3.26 4.42
N ALA A 90 -10.58 -3.47 3.16
CA ALA A 90 -11.00 -4.64 2.39
C ALA A 90 -10.48 -5.95 3.02
N LEU A 91 -9.24 -5.98 3.49
CA LEU A 91 -8.67 -7.14 4.19
C LEU A 91 -9.40 -7.42 5.51
N ASP A 92 -9.71 -6.38 6.29
CA ASP A 92 -10.45 -6.52 7.54
C ASP A 92 -11.85 -7.13 7.29
N LEU A 93 -12.54 -6.69 6.23
CA LEU A 93 -13.84 -7.26 5.83
C LEU A 93 -13.74 -8.74 5.39
N VAL A 94 -12.71 -9.09 4.61
CA VAL A 94 -12.47 -10.48 4.18
C VAL A 94 -12.22 -11.38 5.39
N ASN A 95 -11.36 -10.96 6.32
CA ASN A 95 -11.06 -11.73 7.53
C ASN A 95 -12.29 -11.91 8.44
N TYR A 96 -13.09 -10.86 8.58
CA TYR A 96 -14.36 -10.94 9.31
C TYR A 96 -15.32 -11.94 8.68
N SER A 97 -15.53 -11.86 7.36
CA SER A 97 -16.43 -12.78 6.65
C SER A 97 -15.96 -14.24 6.72
N ALA A 98 -14.65 -14.49 6.60
CA ALA A 98 -14.08 -15.83 6.73
C ALA A 98 -14.27 -16.40 8.14
N SER A 99 -14.16 -15.56 9.18
CA SER A 99 -14.40 -15.96 10.57
C SER A 99 -15.86 -16.35 10.80
N LEU A 100 -16.81 -15.54 10.30
CA LEU A 100 -18.24 -15.87 10.38
C LEU A 100 -18.58 -17.19 9.67
N CYS A 101 -18.04 -17.41 8.47
CA CYS A 101 -18.23 -18.68 7.76
C CYS A 101 -17.65 -19.87 8.53
N ALA A 102 -16.48 -19.71 9.14
CA ALA A 102 -15.86 -20.75 9.96
C ALA A 102 -16.67 -21.07 11.23
N GLU A 103 -17.31 -20.08 11.84
CA GLU A 103 -18.22 -20.27 12.98
C GLU A 103 -19.53 -20.96 12.57
N SER A 104 -20.13 -20.56 11.45
CA SER A 104 -21.34 -21.21 10.91
C SER A 104 -21.13 -22.71 10.66
N ASN A 105 -20.00 -23.07 10.01
CA ASN A 105 -19.66 -24.47 9.73
C ASN A 105 -19.44 -25.31 11.00
N ARG A 106 -19.08 -24.68 12.13
CA ARG A 106 -18.94 -25.39 13.42
C ARG A 106 -20.28 -25.64 14.10
N HIS A 107 -21.28 -24.82 13.81
CA HIS A 107 -22.63 -24.98 14.38
C HIS A 107 -23.53 -25.90 13.55
N GLU A 108 -23.28 -26.09 12.25
CA GLU A 108 -24.00 -27.06 11.40
C GLU A 108 -23.53 -28.52 11.57
N GLY A 109 -22.41 -28.74 12.27
CA GLY A 109 -21.88 -30.07 12.58
C GLY A 109 -22.24 -30.62 13.96
N ALA A 110 -23.19 -30.00 14.68
CA ALA A 110 -23.66 -30.39 16.02
C ALA A 110 -25.06 -31.02 15.97
#